data_AF-A0A354WVK1-F1
#
_entry.id   AF-A0A354WVK1-F1
#
_cell.length_a   1.000
_cell.length_b   1.000
_cell.length_c   1.000
_cell.angle_alpha   90.00
_cell.angle_beta   90.00
_cell.angle_gamma   90.00
#
_symmetry.space_group_name_H-M   'P 1'
#
loop_
_entity.id
_entity.type
_entity.pdbx_description
1 polymer ?
#
loop_
_entity_poly.entity_id
_entity_poly.type
_entity_poly.pdbx_seq_one_letter_code
_entity_poly.pdbx_strand_id
1 'polypeptide(L)'
;MDNYIGKHLLVDCYGCIQEEITSSKALISAMNQAADNIGMKVNDTFFHETEDEITVAAYGEKSHICVHAYPQLGYAAVDIYSFDLDILPAKTMAVLRNSLQPEKIRATSVKRGNINPDMKPNIRSRSTTMHKFKNTSQKVSRAGKKMASYMAHRNEKRDTLGPE
;
A
#
# COMPACT_ATOMS: atom_id res chain seq x y z
N MET A 1 -12.08 -15.56 -9.70
CA MET A 1 -12.22 -15.32 -8.26
C MET A 1 -10.85 -14.91 -7.74
N ASP A 2 -10.79 -13.81 -7.00
CA ASP A 2 -9.56 -13.34 -6.37
C ASP A 2 -9.12 -14.39 -5.33
N ASN A 3 -8.01 -15.08 -5.58
CA ASN A 3 -7.53 -16.21 -4.76
C ASN A 3 -6.73 -15.74 -3.53
N TYR A 4 -7.19 -14.65 -2.91
CA TYR A 4 -6.58 -14.06 -1.72
C TYR A 4 -7.38 -14.47 -0.51
N ILE A 5 -6.68 -15.04 0.46
CA ILE A 5 -7.27 -15.61 1.67
C ILE A 5 -7.28 -14.60 2.81
N GLY A 6 -6.22 -13.81 2.99
CA GLY A 6 -6.14 -12.86 4.10
C GLY A 6 -6.35 -11.40 3.68
N LYS A 7 -6.62 -10.56 4.67
CA LYS A 7 -6.76 -9.12 4.55
C LYS A 7 -5.85 -8.46 5.59
N HIS A 8 -5.17 -7.40 5.17
CA HIS A 8 -4.35 -6.58 6.06
C HIS A 8 -4.70 -5.11 5.82
N LEU A 9 -5.14 -4.44 6.86
CA LEU A 9 -5.39 -3.00 6.84
C LEU A 9 -4.26 -2.31 7.59
N LEU A 10 -3.53 -1.45 6.88
CA LEU A 10 -2.46 -0.61 7.39
C LEU A 10 -3.03 0.79 7.55
N VAL A 11 -2.90 1.40 8.73
CA VAL A 11 -3.52 2.68 9.05
C VAL A 11 -2.51 3.61 9.71
N ASP A 12 -2.28 4.76 9.10
CA ASP A 12 -1.52 5.86 9.68
C ASP A 12 -2.50 6.89 10.24
N CYS A 13 -2.40 7.17 11.54
CA CYS A 13 -3.17 8.17 12.27
C CYS A 13 -2.27 9.36 12.61
N TYR A 14 -2.63 10.56 12.15
CA TYR A 14 -1.86 11.79 12.35
C TYR A 14 -2.65 12.81 13.15
N GLY A 15 -1.94 13.59 13.97
CA GLY A 15 -2.56 14.59 14.84
C GLY A 15 -3.44 13.97 15.91
N CYS A 16 -3.03 12.81 16.44
CA CYS A 16 -3.67 12.18 17.58
C CYS A 16 -3.51 13.05 18.83
N ILE A 17 -4.52 13.05 19.70
CA ILE A 17 -4.47 13.75 20.98
C ILE A 17 -3.51 13.00 21.91
N GLN A 18 -2.51 13.71 22.44
CA GLN A 18 -1.45 13.10 23.25
C GLN A 18 -2.02 12.46 24.53
N GLU A 19 -3.06 13.08 25.11
CA GLU A 19 -3.79 12.59 26.28
C GLU A 19 -4.58 11.30 26.02
N GLU A 20 -4.80 10.92 24.76
CA GLU A 20 -5.41 9.63 24.41
C GLU A 20 -4.34 8.53 24.24
N ILE A 21 -3.08 8.92 24.03
CA ILE A 21 -1.92 8.02 23.93
C ILE A 21 -1.14 8.07 25.25
N THR A 22 -1.80 7.69 26.34
CA THR A 22 -1.28 7.90 27.71
C THR A 22 -0.42 6.77 28.25
N SER A 23 -0.76 5.52 27.94
CA SER A 23 -0.05 4.35 28.44
C SER A 23 -0.37 3.10 27.60
N SER A 24 0.53 2.12 27.66
CA SER A 24 0.29 0.79 27.10
C SER A 24 -1.01 0.15 27.61
N LYS A 25 -1.33 0.34 28.90
CA LYS A 25 -2.55 -0.20 29.51
C LYS A 25 -3.83 0.41 28.92
N ALA A 26 -3.84 1.73 28.69
CA ALA A 26 -4.97 2.41 28.06
C ALA A 26 -5.16 1.91 26.61
N LEU A 27 -4.07 1.83 25.85
CA LEU A 27 -4.09 1.33 24.48
C LEU A 27 -4.51 -0.15 24.39
N ILE A 28 -4.07 -1.01 25.31
CA ILE A 28 -4.54 -2.40 25.39
C ILE A 28 -6.05 -2.46 25.63
N SER A 29 -6.58 -1.65 26.55
CA SER A 29 -8.02 -1.61 26.82
C SER A 29 -8.81 -1.18 25.58
N ALA A 30 -8.35 -0.11 24.91
CA ALA A 30 -8.94 0.37 23.66
C ALA A 30 -8.86 -0.68 22.54
N MET A 31 -7.73 -1.37 22.42
CA MET A 31 -7.50 -2.43 21.44
C MET A 31 -8.38 -3.65 21.69
N ASN A 32 -8.58 -4.07 22.94
CA ASN A 32 -9.48 -5.17 23.27
C ASN A 32 -10.94 -4.82 22.92
N GLN A 33 -11.38 -3.60 23.21
CA GLN A 33 -12.70 -3.11 22.77
C GLN A 33 -12.80 -3.05 21.24
N ALA A 34 -11.72 -2.66 20.56
CA ALA A 34 -11.65 -2.67 19.11
C ALA A 34 -11.80 -4.10 18.54
N ALA A 35 -11.08 -5.05 19.12
CA ALA A 35 -11.11 -6.45 18.77
C ALA A 35 -12.53 -7.02 18.90
N ASP A 36 -13.20 -6.76 20.02
CA ASP A 36 -14.59 -7.18 20.25
C ASP A 36 -15.55 -6.59 19.21
N ASN A 37 -15.41 -5.29 18.90
CA ASN A 37 -16.24 -4.60 17.90
C ASN A 37 -16.08 -5.15 16.47
N ILE A 38 -14.92 -5.70 16.14
CA ILE A 38 -14.64 -6.34 14.85
C ILE A 38 -14.83 -7.86 14.89
N GLY A 39 -15.27 -8.42 16.02
CA GLY A 39 -15.50 -9.85 16.19
C GLY A 39 -14.21 -10.68 16.30
N MET A 40 -13.08 -10.05 16.61
CA MET A 40 -11.82 -10.74 16.86
C MET A 40 -11.74 -11.15 18.34
N LYS A 41 -11.72 -12.46 18.61
CA LYS A 41 -11.41 -12.98 19.94
C LYS A 41 -9.92 -12.83 20.23
N VAL A 42 -9.57 -12.06 21.26
CA VAL A 42 -8.18 -11.90 21.72
C VAL A 42 -7.79 -13.10 22.58
N ASN A 43 -6.68 -13.75 22.22
CA ASN A 43 -6.10 -14.88 22.94
C ASN A 43 -4.85 -14.48 23.74
N ASP A 44 -4.08 -13.51 23.23
CA ASP A 44 -2.86 -13.03 23.87
C ASP A 44 -2.62 -11.55 23.56
N THR A 45 -1.87 -10.87 24.43
CA THR A 45 -1.51 -9.46 24.27
C THR A 45 -0.05 -9.23 24.61
N PHE A 46 0.61 -8.37 23.84
CA PHE A 46 1.96 -7.89 24.10
C PHE A 46 1.96 -6.37 24.24
N PHE A 47 2.85 -5.86 25.08
CA PHE A 47 3.12 -4.43 25.13
C PHE A 47 4.58 -4.14 25.46
N HIS A 48 5.03 -3.00 24.97
CA HIS A 48 6.31 -2.40 25.32
C HIS A 48 6.12 -0.89 25.38
N GLU A 49 6.64 -0.25 26.42
CA GLU A 49 6.46 1.18 26.65
C GLU A 49 7.80 1.80 27.00
N THR A 50 8.11 2.88 26.28
CA THR A 50 9.30 3.73 26.43
C THR A 50 8.86 5.19 26.49
N GLU A 51 9.79 6.11 26.72
CA GLU A 51 9.49 7.54 26.71
C GLU A 51 9.04 8.06 25.33
N ASP A 52 9.56 7.48 24.25
CA ASP A 52 9.31 7.93 22.88
C ASP A 52 8.19 7.15 22.17
N GLU A 53 7.99 5.89 22.53
CA GLU A 53 7.13 4.95 21.84
C GLU A 53 6.36 4.04 22.80
N ILE A 54 5.07 3.84 22.49
CA ILE A 54 4.22 2.82 23.09
C ILE A 54 3.82 1.82 22.01
N THR A 55 4.26 0.58 22.16
CA THR A 55 3.89 -0.54 21.28
C THR A 55 2.91 -1.45 22.00
N VAL A 56 1.78 -1.77 21.35
CA VAL A 56 0.85 -2.79 21.83
C VAL A 56 0.43 -3.72 20.71
N ALA A 57 0.21 -4.99 21.02
CA ALA A 57 -0.31 -5.97 20.07
C ALA A 57 -1.32 -6.91 20.74
N ALA A 58 -2.37 -7.28 20.01
CA ALA A 58 -3.34 -8.30 20.39
C ALA A 58 -3.36 -9.38 19.31
N TYR A 59 -3.33 -10.63 19.74
CA TYR A 59 -3.32 -11.80 18.88
C TYR A 59 -4.61 -12.59 19.03
N GLY A 60 -5.27 -12.86 17.91
CA GLY A 60 -6.41 -13.76 17.82
C GLY A 60 -6.07 -14.99 17.00
N GLU A 61 -7.05 -15.85 16.77
CA GLU A 61 -6.87 -16.96 15.83
C GLU A 61 -6.64 -16.41 14.42
N LYS A 62 -5.47 -16.71 13.84
CA LYS A 62 -5.03 -16.27 12.49
C LYS A 62 -5.23 -14.77 12.23
N SER A 63 -5.10 -13.95 13.26
CA SER A 63 -5.34 -12.50 13.21
C SER A 63 -4.47 -11.77 14.22
N HIS A 64 -4.19 -10.50 13.96
CA HIS A 64 -3.54 -9.63 14.93
C HIS A 64 -3.96 -8.17 14.73
N ILE A 65 -3.86 -7.41 15.81
CA ILE A 65 -3.89 -5.95 15.81
C ILE A 65 -2.58 -5.51 16.44
N CYS A 66 -1.80 -4.66 15.77
CA CYS A 66 -0.59 -4.04 16.32
C CYS A 66 -0.71 -2.52 16.23
N VAL A 67 -0.23 -1.82 17.25
CA VAL A 67 -0.20 -0.36 17.32
C VAL A 67 1.19 0.07 17.77
N HIS A 68 1.81 0.93 16.98
CA HIS A 68 2.99 1.71 17.35
C HIS A 68 2.56 3.17 17.50
N ALA A 69 2.57 3.67 18.73
CA ALA A 69 2.13 5.02 19.03
C ALA A 69 3.31 5.88 19.51
N TYR A 70 3.40 7.09 18.98
CA TYR A 70 4.44 8.08 19.26
C TYR A 70 3.76 9.34 19.80
N PRO A 71 3.54 9.44 21.12
CA PRO A 71 2.75 10.51 21.73
C PRO A 71 3.25 11.91 21.36
N GLN A 72 4.57 12.12 21.39
CA GLN A 72 5.20 13.43 21.11
C GLN A 72 5.02 13.88 19.64
N LEU A 73 4.80 12.94 18.73
CA LEU A 73 4.54 13.23 17.32
C LEU A 73 3.04 13.33 17.01
N GLY A 74 2.16 13.04 17.98
CA GLY A 74 0.73 12.88 17.76
C GLY A 74 0.46 11.85 16.65
N TYR A 75 1.22 10.75 16.64
CA TYR A 75 1.22 9.79 15.53
C TYR A 75 1.00 8.36 16.04
N ALA A 76 0.24 7.57 15.29
CA ALA A 76 0.15 6.14 15.52
C ALA A 76 0.08 5.37 14.19
N ALA A 77 0.88 4.31 14.07
CA ALA A 77 0.77 3.32 13.02
C ALA A 77 0.00 2.11 13.55
N VAL A 78 -1.01 1.66 12.81
CA VAL A 78 -1.88 0.56 13.20
C VAL A 78 -1.99 -0.49 12.09
N ASP A 79 -1.71 -1.72 12.45
CA ASP A 79 -1.78 -2.90 11.58
C ASP A 79 -2.91 -3.81 12.05
N ILE A 80 -3.85 -4.14 11.16
CA ILE A 80 -4.98 -5.02 11.46
C ILE A 80 -5.05 -6.11 10.41
N TYR A 81 -4.67 -7.31 10.81
CA TYR A 81 -4.57 -8.47 9.95
C TYR A 81 -5.59 -9.54 10.35
N SER A 82 -6.20 -10.16 9.35
CA SER A 82 -7.00 -11.37 9.54
C SER A 82 -6.94 -12.27 8.32
N PHE A 83 -6.87 -13.57 8.57
CA PHE A 83 -6.93 -14.60 7.54
C PHE A 83 -8.37 -15.05 7.25
N ASP A 84 -9.27 -15.04 8.23
CA ASP A 84 -10.63 -15.59 8.09
C ASP A 84 -11.74 -14.55 8.32
N LEU A 85 -11.45 -13.46 9.07
CA LEU A 85 -12.46 -12.45 9.40
C LEU A 85 -12.54 -11.39 8.31
N ASP A 86 -13.78 -10.95 8.04
CA ASP A 86 -13.99 -9.79 7.19
C ASP A 86 -13.72 -8.51 7.98
N ILE A 87 -12.54 -7.92 7.76
CA ILE A 87 -12.18 -6.63 8.35
C ILE A 87 -13.00 -5.55 7.65
N LEU A 88 -14.04 -5.05 8.33
CA LEU A 88 -14.86 -3.94 7.85
C LEU A 88 -14.14 -2.60 8.12
N PRO A 89 -13.60 -1.91 7.09
CA PRO A 89 -12.81 -0.71 7.31
C PRO A 89 -13.60 0.37 8.04
N ALA A 90 -14.91 0.52 7.77
CA ALA A 90 -15.75 1.50 8.44
C ALA A 90 -15.78 1.32 9.97
N LYS A 91 -15.92 0.08 10.46
CA LYS A 91 -15.92 -0.22 11.90
C LYS A 91 -14.55 0.05 12.50
N THR A 92 -13.49 -0.43 11.84
CA THR A 92 -12.13 -0.19 12.26
C THR A 92 -11.81 1.30 12.37
N MET A 93 -12.16 2.10 11.35
CA MET A 93 -11.93 3.54 11.36
C MET A 93 -12.73 4.25 12.46
N ALA A 94 -13.94 3.79 12.78
CA ALA A 94 -14.73 4.35 13.88
C ALA A 94 -14.04 4.12 15.23
N VAL A 95 -13.51 2.92 15.46
CA VAL A 95 -12.78 2.64 16.70
C VAL A 95 -11.51 3.48 16.80
N LEU A 96 -10.70 3.54 15.73
CA LEU A 96 -9.48 4.35 15.74
C LEU A 96 -9.76 5.83 15.98
N ARG A 97 -10.86 6.36 15.44
CA ARG A 97 -11.28 7.75 15.72
C ARG A 97 -11.65 7.97 17.17
N ASN A 98 -12.35 7.03 17.78
CA ASN A 98 -12.76 7.16 19.17
C ASN A 98 -11.59 7.00 20.13
N SER A 99 -10.62 6.12 19.81
CA SER A 99 -9.52 5.78 20.71
C SER A 99 -8.29 6.68 20.58
N LEU A 100 -8.02 7.23 19.39
CA LEU A 100 -6.81 8.04 19.14
C LEU A 100 -7.11 9.49 18.77
N GLN A 101 -8.38 9.79 18.46
CA GLN A 101 -8.85 11.11 18.02
C GLN A 101 -7.91 11.80 17.00
N PRO A 102 -7.52 11.13 15.90
CA PRO A 102 -6.62 11.72 14.92
C PRO A 102 -7.33 12.77 14.08
N GLU A 103 -6.61 13.85 13.74
CA GLU A 103 -7.05 14.83 12.75
C GLU A 103 -7.16 14.21 11.35
N LYS A 104 -6.19 13.36 10.99
CA LYS A 104 -6.08 12.76 9.65
C LYS A 104 -5.78 11.28 9.73
N ILE A 105 -6.41 10.51 8.85
CA ILE A 105 -6.18 9.06 8.73
C ILE A 105 -5.85 8.72 7.28
N ARG A 106 -4.80 7.93 7.09
CA ARG A 106 -4.47 7.29 5.81
C ARG A 106 -4.55 5.77 5.98
N ALA A 107 -5.41 5.12 5.21
CA ALA A 107 -5.57 3.67 5.26
C ALA A 107 -5.20 3.02 3.93
N THR A 108 -4.48 1.90 4.00
CA THR A 108 -4.11 1.06 2.85
C THR A 108 -4.56 -0.37 3.12
N SER A 109 -5.40 -0.91 2.24
CA SER A 109 -5.80 -2.32 2.31
C SER A 109 -4.92 -3.18 1.39
N VAL A 110 -4.37 -4.25 1.95
CA VAL A 110 -3.52 -5.22 1.26
C VAL A 110 -4.19 -6.59 1.35
N LYS A 111 -4.48 -7.20 0.20
CA LYS A 111 -4.91 -8.60 0.12
C LYS A 111 -3.71 -9.52 0.33
N ARG A 112 -3.83 -10.54 1.17
CA ARG A 112 -2.75 -11.44 1.60
C ARG A 112 -3.02 -12.87 1.13
N GLY A 113 -1.96 -13.64 0.93
CA GLY A 113 -2.02 -15.04 0.54
C GLY A 113 -2.70 -15.26 -0.82
N ASN A 114 -2.15 -14.65 -1.87
CA ASN A 114 -2.45 -15.07 -3.24
C ASN A 114 -1.82 -16.45 -3.46
N ILE A 115 -2.64 -17.49 -3.53
CA ILE A 115 -2.13 -18.88 -3.59
C ILE A 115 -1.47 -19.21 -4.93
N ASN A 116 -1.81 -18.48 -6.01
CA ASN A 116 -1.17 -18.62 -7.32
C ASN A 116 -0.86 -17.22 -7.88
N PRO A 117 0.16 -16.52 -7.32
CA PRO A 117 0.47 -15.18 -7.75
C PRO A 117 1.17 -15.20 -9.11
N ASP A 118 0.74 -14.32 -10.02
CA ASP A 118 1.61 -13.90 -11.10
C ASP A 118 2.72 -13.05 -10.49
N MET A 119 3.90 -13.64 -10.32
CA MET A 119 5.08 -13.01 -9.70
C MET A 119 5.76 -12.02 -10.65
N LYS A 120 5.23 -11.82 -11.86
CA LYS A 120 5.75 -10.80 -12.77
C LYS A 120 5.60 -9.42 -12.12
N PRO A 121 6.65 -8.59 -12.13
CA PRO A 121 6.58 -7.23 -11.64
C PRO A 121 5.43 -6.49 -12.34
N ASN A 122 4.38 -6.16 -11.60
CA ASN A 122 3.24 -5.44 -12.14
C ASN A 122 3.58 -3.94 -12.17
N ILE A 123 4.49 -3.55 -13.08
CA ILE A 123 4.88 -2.15 -13.27
C ILE A 123 3.75 -1.44 -13.99
N ARG A 124 2.77 -0.95 -13.22
CA ARG A 124 1.76 -0.03 -13.74
C ARG A 124 2.38 1.35 -13.91
N SER A 125 3.16 1.54 -14.98
CA SER A 125 3.51 2.90 -15.40
C SER A 125 2.22 3.61 -15.81
N ARG A 126 1.77 4.58 -15.02
CA ARG A 126 0.68 5.49 -15.40
C ARG A 126 1.20 6.46 -16.46
N SER A 127 1.59 5.94 -17.62
CA SER A 127 1.86 6.78 -18.78
C SER A 127 0.51 7.30 -19.27
N THR A 128 0.31 8.62 -19.15
CA THR A 128 -0.90 9.29 -19.63
C THR A 128 -1.06 9.04 -21.13
N THR A 129 -2.30 9.02 -21.63
CA THR A 129 -2.60 8.81 -23.06
C THR A 129 -1.79 9.75 -23.97
N MET A 130 -1.57 11.00 -23.53
CA MET A 130 -0.72 11.97 -24.21
C MET A 130 0.77 11.56 -24.24
N HIS A 131 1.31 11.03 -23.13
CA HIS A 131 2.70 10.55 -23.13
C HIS A 131 2.90 9.33 -24.04
N LYS A 132 1.93 8.42 -24.09
CA LYS A 132 1.95 7.29 -25.03
C LYS A 132 1.92 7.75 -26.48
N PHE A 133 1.04 8.70 -26.81
CA PHE A 133 0.93 9.24 -28.17
C PHE A 133 2.21 9.96 -28.62
N LYS A 134 2.79 10.81 -27.76
CA LYS A 134 4.07 11.48 -28.06
C LYS A 134 5.20 10.49 -28.30
N ASN A 135 5.32 9.44 -27.48
CA ASN A 135 6.34 8.41 -27.66
C ASN A 135 6.14 7.61 -28.95
N THR A 136 4.90 7.29 -29.32
CA THR A 136 4.60 6.61 -30.60
C THR A 136 4.94 7.49 -31.79
N SER A 137 4.54 8.77 -31.78
CA SER A 137 4.86 9.73 -32.86
C SER A 137 6.38 9.89 -33.06
N GLN A 138 7.13 10.02 -31.98
CA GLN A 138 8.60 10.10 -32.03
C GLN A 138 9.23 8.82 -32.59
N LYS A 139 8.72 7.64 -32.24
CA LYS A 139 9.19 6.36 -32.81
C LYS A 139 8.91 6.26 -34.30
N VAL A 140 7.71 6.63 -34.75
CA VAL A 140 7.35 6.65 -36.17
C VAL A 140 8.23 7.62 -36.95
N SER A 141 8.46 8.82 -36.43
CA SER A 141 9.34 9.81 -37.06
C SER A 141 10.79 9.30 -37.20
N ARG A 142 11.33 8.66 -36.15
CA ARG A 142 12.68 8.06 -36.20
C ARG A 142 12.76 6.92 -37.21
N ALA A 143 11.75 6.06 -37.28
CA ALA A 143 11.69 4.98 -38.27
C ALA A 143 11.65 5.54 -39.71
N GLY A 144 10.83 6.59 -39.94
CA GLY A 144 10.77 7.28 -41.23
C GLY A 144 12.11 7.88 -41.64
N LYS A 145 12.82 8.58 -40.73
CA LYS A 145 14.17 9.11 -41.01
C LYS A 145 15.18 8.01 -41.35
N LYS A 146 15.13 6.89 -40.64
CA LYS A 146 16.01 5.74 -40.91
C LYS A 146 15.72 5.12 -42.27
N MET A 147 14.45 5.03 -42.67
CA MET A 147 14.03 4.51 -43.97
C MET A 147 14.43 5.46 -45.12
N ALA A 148 14.27 6.77 -44.94
CA ALA A 148 14.73 7.77 -45.90
C ALA A 148 16.26 7.73 -46.11
N SER A 149 17.04 7.64 -45.02
CA SER A 149 18.50 7.45 -45.10
C SER A 149 18.87 6.15 -45.80
N TYR A 150 18.17 5.04 -45.52
CA TYR A 150 18.38 3.77 -46.22
C TYR A 150 18.09 3.89 -47.72
N MET A 151 17.01 4.57 -48.11
CA MET A 151 16.68 4.81 -49.52
C MET A 151 17.70 5.71 -50.21
N ALA A 152 18.17 6.76 -49.54
CA ALA A 152 19.21 7.65 -50.06
C ALA A 152 20.52 6.90 -50.33
N HIS A 153 21.01 6.11 -49.36
CA HIS A 153 22.21 5.29 -49.55
C HIS A 153 22.02 4.17 -50.58
N ARG A 154 20.80 3.64 -50.74
CA ARG A 154 20.49 2.65 -51.78
C ARG A 154 20.50 3.27 -53.19
N ASN A 155 20.08 4.53 -53.32
CA ASN A 155 20.14 5.26 -54.59
C ASN A 155 21.58 5.69 -54.91
N GLU A 156 22.36 6.17 -53.94
CA GLU A 156 23.79 6.46 -54.14
C GLU A 156 24.57 5.22 -54.64
N LYS A 157 24.30 4.03 -54.08
CA LYS A 157 24.91 2.78 -54.55
C LYS A 157 24.47 2.35 -55.95
N ARG A 158 23.27 2.75 -56.39
CA ARG A 158 22.79 2.51 -57.75
C ARG A 158 23.44 3.46 -58.74
N ASP A 159 23.65 4.73 -58.36
CA ASP A 159 24.25 5.74 -59.23
C ASP A 159 25.77 5.54 -59.41
N THR A 160 26.45 4.85 -58.48
CA THR A 160 27.86 4.43 -58.65
C THR A 160 28.05 3.17 -59.49
N LEU A 161 26.97 2.47 -59.85
CA LEU A 161 26.97 1.35 -60.78
C LEU A 161 26.45 1.86 -62.14
N GLY A 162 27.28 2.65 -62.83
CA GLY A 162 27.02 3.03 -64.22
C GLY A 162 27.03 1.80 -65.14
N PRO A 163 26.42 1.88 -66.34
CA PRO A 163 26.30 0.74 -67.25
C PRO A 163 27.69 0.30 -67.73
N GLU A 164 27.85 -1.02 -67.94
CA GLU A 164 29.08 -1.64 -68.50
C GLU A 164 29.56 -0.97 -69.79
#